data_AF-A0A4Q5XCQ3-F1
#
_entry.id   AF-A0A4Q5XCQ3-F1
#
_cell.length_a   1.000
_cell.length_b   1.000
_cell.length_c   1.000
_cell.angle_alpha   90.00
_cell.angle_beta   90.00
_cell.angle_gamma   90.00
#
_symmetry.space_group_name_H-M   'P 1'
#
loop_
_entity.id
_entity.type
_entity.pdbx_description
1 polymer ?
#
loop_
_entity_poly.entity_id
_entity_poly.type
_entity_poly.pdbx_seq_one_letter_code
_entity_poly.pdbx_strand_id
1 'polypeptide(L)'
;MPPRLKAWLLLTWAMLKSLVKRLFGHRGGLAAFRRNYDADGLPPVTADERRDLPTFSRCIACGICDRGEGERIAASGGAYRGVMPLMLSASRSMPDFRAAAYSLSFVTDEVLAEKEKTCPAQVPMRRIAAFLRAKANEVGGPWPLPPHVESLRPPAQP
;
A
#
# COMPACT_ATOMS: atom_id res chain seq x y z
N MET A 1 37.64 21.09 -22.38
CA MET A 1 37.50 21.34 -20.93
C MET A 1 37.53 19.99 -20.21
N PRO A 2 38.33 19.82 -19.14
CA PRO A 2 38.41 18.54 -18.45
C PRO A 2 37.03 18.13 -17.88
N PRO A 3 36.65 16.85 -17.96
CA PRO A 3 35.29 16.39 -17.62
C PRO A 3 34.91 16.71 -16.16
N ARG A 4 35.90 16.69 -15.26
CA ARG A 4 35.73 17.09 -13.85
C ARG A 4 35.35 18.57 -13.71
N LEU A 5 36.04 19.46 -14.42
CA LEU A 5 35.75 20.89 -14.36
C LEU A 5 34.33 21.20 -14.88
N LYS A 6 33.91 20.48 -15.93
CA LYS A 6 32.54 20.58 -16.48
C LYS A 6 31.49 20.12 -15.46
N ALA A 7 31.73 18.99 -14.81
CA ALA A 7 30.85 18.49 -13.75
C ALA A 7 30.73 19.49 -12.59
N TRP A 8 31.85 20.04 -12.12
CA TRP A 8 31.86 21.04 -11.04
C TRP A 8 31.11 22.32 -11.43
N LEU A 9 31.33 22.85 -12.63
CA LEU A 9 30.60 24.01 -13.12
C LEU A 9 29.09 23.76 -13.22
N LEU A 10 28.68 22.60 -13.73
CA LEU A 10 27.26 22.21 -13.82
C LEU A 10 26.61 22.07 -12.43
N LEU A 11 27.32 21.45 -11.48
CA LEU A 11 26.82 21.28 -10.11
C LEU A 11 26.72 22.61 -9.37
N THR A 12 27.75 23.45 -9.42
CA THR A 12 27.74 24.78 -8.79
C THR A 12 26.64 25.65 -9.38
N TRP A 13 26.47 25.62 -10.71
CA TRP A 13 25.38 26.34 -11.38
C TRP A 13 24.00 25.82 -10.97
N ALA A 14 23.81 24.49 -10.91
CA ALA A 14 22.55 23.89 -10.46
C ALA A 14 22.24 24.25 -9.00
N MET A 15 23.25 24.30 -8.14
CA MET A 15 23.12 24.71 -6.73
C MET A 15 22.75 26.19 -6.60
N LEU A 16 23.44 27.10 -7.31
CA LEU A 16 23.10 28.52 -7.31
C LEU A 16 21.67 28.74 -7.80
N LYS A 17 21.28 28.08 -8.90
CA LYS A 17 19.93 28.15 -9.45
C LYS A 17 18.88 27.63 -8.47
N SER A 18 19.16 26.56 -7.74
CA SER A 18 18.23 26.02 -6.75
C SER A 18 18.08 26.93 -5.52
N LEU A 19 19.17 27.54 -5.04
CA LEU A 19 19.14 28.51 -3.94
C LEU A 19 18.35 29.77 -4.32
N VAL A 20 18.60 30.35 -5.50
CA VAL A 20 17.85 31.50 -6.01
C VAL A 20 16.37 31.15 -6.17
N LYS A 21 16.05 29.98 -6.75
CA LYS A 21 14.66 29.51 -6.87
C LYS A 21 14.01 29.26 -5.49
N ARG A 22 14.78 28.86 -4.48
CA ARG A 22 14.27 28.64 -3.11
C ARG A 22 14.02 29.95 -2.36
N LEU A 23 14.85 30.98 -2.56
CA LEU A 23 14.66 32.30 -1.95
C LEU A 23 13.55 33.11 -2.61
N PHE A 24 13.41 33.03 -3.94
CA PHE A 24 12.50 33.91 -4.71
C PHE A 24 11.34 33.17 -5.38
N GLY A 25 11.31 31.84 -5.34
CA GLY A 25 10.26 31.03 -5.96
C GLY A 25 9.05 30.83 -5.05
N HIS A 26 7.86 30.83 -5.66
CA HIS A 26 6.60 30.56 -4.98
C HIS A 26 6.58 29.13 -4.41
N ARG A 27 6.12 28.97 -3.15
CA ARG A 27 6.01 27.68 -2.44
C ARG A 27 4.86 26.82 -2.98
N GLY A 28 4.89 26.49 -4.27
CA GLY A 28 3.95 25.57 -4.91
C GLY A 28 4.28 24.09 -4.69
N GLY A 29 5.11 23.75 -3.69
CA GLY A 29 5.65 22.40 -3.50
C GLY A 29 4.56 21.34 -3.39
N LEU A 30 3.51 21.60 -2.60
CA LEU A 30 2.39 20.67 -2.45
C LEU A 30 1.58 20.53 -3.75
N ALA A 31 1.34 21.64 -4.47
CA ALA A 31 0.62 21.59 -5.74
C ALA A 31 1.43 20.87 -6.83
N ALA A 32 2.75 21.07 -6.87
CA ALA A 32 3.65 20.35 -7.76
C ALA A 32 3.76 18.86 -7.39
N PHE A 33 3.77 18.54 -6.10
CA PHE A 33 3.74 17.18 -5.60
C PHE A 33 2.46 16.46 -6.05
N ARG A 34 1.29 17.05 -5.79
CA ARG A 34 0.00 16.51 -6.21
C ARG A 34 -0.07 16.25 -7.72
N ARG A 35 0.33 17.23 -8.54
CA ARG A 35 0.38 17.06 -10.00
C ARG A 35 1.23 15.88 -10.48
N ASN A 36 2.29 15.53 -9.75
CA ASN A 36 3.19 14.44 -10.15
C ASN A 36 2.79 13.09 -9.57
N TYR A 37 2.14 13.05 -8.41
CA TYR A 37 1.94 11.81 -7.62
C TYR A 37 0.47 11.44 -7.38
N ASP A 38 -0.49 12.31 -7.70
CA ASP A 38 -1.92 11.98 -7.55
C ASP A 38 -2.30 10.78 -8.45
N ALA A 39 -1.69 10.67 -9.63
CA ALA A 39 -1.88 9.55 -10.56
C ALA A 39 -1.29 8.23 -10.04
N ASP A 40 -0.32 8.29 -9.12
CA ASP A 40 0.31 7.10 -8.52
C ASP A 40 -0.56 6.46 -7.42
N GLY A 41 -1.72 7.05 -7.12
CA GLY A 41 -2.65 6.52 -6.14
C GLY A 41 -2.09 6.59 -4.71
N LEU A 42 -1.33 7.65 -4.40
CA LEU A 42 -0.71 7.88 -3.10
C LEU A 42 -1.53 8.87 -2.26
N PRO A 43 -2.57 8.42 -1.54
CA PRO A 43 -3.33 9.33 -0.70
C PRO A 43 -2.48 9.83 0.47
N PRO A 44 -2.72 11.06 0.95
CA PRO A 44 -2.02 11.58 2.11
C PRO A 44 -2.32 10.73 3.35
N VAL A 45 -1.33 10.57 4.23
CA VAL A 45 -1.51 9.93 5.54
C VAL A 45 -1.56 11.01 6.60
N THR A 46 -2.68 11.07 7.32
CA THR A 46 -2.92 12.00 8.43
C THR A 46 -2.02 11.69 9.62
N ALA A 47 -1.90 12.64 10.55
CA ALA A 47 -1.14 12.44 11.77
C ALA A 47 -1.70 11.29 12.62
N ASP A 48 -3.01 11.06 12.57
CA ASP A 48 -3.70 10.05 13.36
C ASP A 48 -3.47 8.66 12.77
N GLU A 49 -3.65 8.52 11.46
CA GLU A 49 -3.34 7.29 10.73
C GLU A 49 -1.87 6.89 10.89
N ARG A 50 -0.96 7.87 10.86
CA ARG A 50 0.48 7.62 11.06
C ARG A 50 0.78 7.00 12.43
N ARG A 51 0.02 7.36 13.47
CA ARG A 51 0.17 6.76 14.81
C ARG A 51 -0.36 5.33 14.85
N ASP A 52 -1.31 4.99 13.98
CA ASP A 52 -1.87 3.64 13.89
C ASP A 52 -1.01 2.68 13.05
N LEU A 53 -0.29 3.16 12.03
CA LEU A 53 0.50 2.33 11.11
C LEU A 53 1.45 1.31 11.77
N PRO A 54 2.16 1.61 12.87
CA PRO A 54 2.97 0.61 13.57
C PRO A 54 2.15 -0.61 14.02
N THR A 55 0.91 -0.41 14.44
CA THR A 55 0.01 -1.50 14.87
C THR A 55 -0.42 -2.39 13.70
N PHE A 56 -0.47 -1.84 12.48
CA PHE A 56 -0.79 -2.60 11.28
C PHE A 56 0.37 -3.50 10.81
N SER A 57 1.57 -3.28 11.34
CA SER A 57 2.78 -4.06 11.00
C SER A 57 3.04 -5.23 11.97
N ARG A 58 2.09 -5.55 12.85
CA ARG A 58 2.25 -6.62 13.86
C ARG A 58 2.17 -8.04 13.30
N CYS A 59 1.71 -8.22 12.06
CA CYS A 59 1.55 -9.55 11.47
C CYS A 59 2.89 -10.29 11.41
N ILE A 60 2.97 -11.45 12.06
CA ILE A 60 4.13 -12.35 12.07
C ILE A 60 4.03 -13.48 11.04
N ALA A 61 3.09 -13.38 10.09
CA ALA A 61 2.88 -14.37 9.02
C ALA A 61 2.65 -15.83 9.49
N CYS A 62 2.00 -16.04 10.64
CA CYS A 62 1.78 -17.39 11.20
C CYS A 62 0.70 -18.23 10.48
N GLY A 63 -0.11 -17.63 9.60
CA GLY A 63 -1.15 -18.33 8.82
C GLY A 63 -2.39 -18.82 9.59
N ILE A 64 -2.47 -18.62 10.91
CA ILE A 64 -3.65 -19.06 11.72
C ILE A 64 -4.96 -18.47 11.19
N CYS A 65 -4.93 -17.23 10.73
CA CYS A 65 -6.10 -16.54 10.19
C CYS A 65 -6.53 -17.05 8.81
N ASP A 66 -5.76 -17.89 8.14
CA ASP A 66 -6.14 -18.48 6.85
C ASP A 66 -6.89 -19.81 7.00
N ARG A 67 -7.00 -20.34 8.23
CA ARG A 67 -7.78 -21.57 8.47
C ARG A 67 -9.24 -21.35 8.03
N GLY A 68 -9.72 -22.19 7.11
CA GLY A 68 -11.07 -22.12 6.57
C GLY A 68 -11.25 -21.14 5.40
N GLU A 69 -10.20 -20.49 4.91
CA GLU A 69 -10.31 -19.51 3.80
C GLU A 69 -10.33 -20.16 2.40
N GLY A 70 -10.15 -21.48 2.29
CA GLY A 70 -9.96 -22.18 1.01
C GLY A 70 -11.07 -21.93 -0.01
N GLU A 71 -12.34 -21.98 0.41
CA GLU A 71 -13.48 -21.71 -0.49
C GLU A 71 -13.50 -20.26 -0.98
N ARG A 72 -13.22 -19.28 -0.11
CA ARG A 72 -13.16 -17.86 -0.49
C ARG A 72 -11.99 -17.59 -1.43
N ILE A 73 -10.83 -18.20 -1.19
CA ILE A 73 -9.66 -18.09 -2.05
C ILE A 73 -10.00 -18.62 -3.45
N ALA A 74 -10.59 -19.82 -3.54
CA ALA A 74 -10.99 -20.43 -4.80
C ALA A 74 -12.03 -19.58 -5.55
N ALA A 75 -13.06 -19.09 -4.85
CA ALA A 75 -14.11 -18.25 -5.43
C ALA A 75 -13.60 -16.89 -5.95
N SER A 76 -12.44 -16.43 -5.47
CA SER A 76 -11.90 -15.11 -5.84
C SER A 76 -11.15 -15.06 -7.16
N GLY A 77 -10.85 -16.19 -7.79
CA GLY A 77 -10.04 -16.22 -9.03
C GLY A 77 -8.61 -15.66 -8.84
N GLY A 78 -8.09 -15.68 -7.62
CA GLY A 78 -6.75 -15.17 -7.29
C GLY A 78 -6.71 -13.72 -6.80
N ALA A 79 -7.86 -13.02 -6.77
CA ALA A 79 -7.98 -11.67 -6.21
C ALA A 79 -7.85 -11.65 -4.68
N TYR A 80 -8.16 -12.76 -4.00
CA TYR A 80 -8.03 -12.92 -2.56
C TYR A 80 -7.18 -14.16 -2.26
N ARG A 81 -6.09 -13.97 -1.51
CA ARG A 81 -5.12 -15.04 -1.20
C ARG A 81 -5.17 -15.50 0.27
N GLY A 82 -6.18 -15.09 1.01
CA GLY A 82 -6.31 -15.32 2.44
C GLY A 82 -6.16 -14.03 3.26
N VAL A 83 -6.46 -14.14 4.55
CA VAL A 83 -6.42 -13.03 5.51
C VAL A 83 -4.97 -12.67 5.84
N MET A 84 -4.09 -13.65 6.03
CA MET A 84 -2.69 -13.39 6.39
C MET A 84 -1.96 -12.51 5.37
N PRO A 85 -1.95 -12.81 4.05
CA PRO A 85 -1.26 -11.96 3.09
C PRO A 85 -1.84 -10.55 3.05
N LEU A 86 -3.17 -10.37 3.24
CA LEU A 86 -3.75 -9.03 3.39
C LEU A 86 -3.19 -8.29 4.59
N MET A 87 -3.16 -8.93 5.76
CA MET A 87 -2.66 -8.30 6.98
C MET A 87 -1.15 -8.05 6.96
N LEU A 88 -0.40 -8.85 6.21
CA LEU A 88 1.05 -8.75 6.11
C LEU A 88 1.49 -7.56 5.25
N SER A 89 0.82 -7.32 4.12
CA SER A 89 1.31 -6.38 3.09
C SER A 89 0.38 -5.22 2.76
N ALA A 90 -0.94 -5.37 2.91
CA ALA A 90 -1.89 -4.43 2.32
C ALA A 90 -1.77 -3.00 2.87
N SER A 91 -1.52 -2.85 4.17
CA SER A 91 -1.31 -1.53 4.80
C SER A 91 0.06 -0.91 4.51
N ARG A 92 0.98 -1.68 3.91
CA ARG A 92 2.39 -1.30 3.70
C ARG A 92 2.70 -0.97 2.24
N SER A 93 1.79 -1.28 1.31
CA SER A 93 1.90 -0.92 -0.11
C SER A 93 0.86 0.12 -0.48
N MET A 94 1.20 1.40 -0.31
CA MET A 94 0.27 2.51 -0.58
C MET A 94 -0.31 2.54 -2.00
N PRO A 95 0.48 2.28 -3.07
CA PRO A 95 -0.07 2.24 -4.43
C PRO A 95 -1.16 1.17 -4.61
N ASP A 96 -1.15 0.13 -3.78
CA ASP A 96 -2.03 -1.03 -3.92
C ASP A 96 -3.31 -0.93 -3.09
N PHE A 97 -3.62 0.22 -2.46
CA PHE A 97 -4.81 0.35 -1.61
C PHE A 97 -6.12 -0.01 -2.33
N ARG A 98 -6.22 0.30 -3.63
CA ARG A 98 -7.40 -0.06 -4.45
C ARG A 98 -7.53 -1.57 -4.66
N ALA A 99 -6.41 -2.24 -4.93
CA ALA A 99 -6.35 -3.70 -5.08
C ALA A 99 -6.63 -4.39 -3.74
N ALA A 100 -6.03 -3.90 -2.66
CA ALA A 100 -6.26 -4.41 -1.30
C ALA A 100 -7.74 -4.26 -0.88
N ALA A 101 -8.37 -3.12 -1.17
CA ALA A 101 -9.79 -2.92 -0.90
C ALA A 101 -10.69 -3.86 -1.72
N TYR A 102 -10.30 -4.19 -2.95
CA TYR A 102 -10.98 -5.22 -3.73
C TYR A 102 -10.81 -6.61 -3.15
N SER A 103 -9.59 -7.00 -2.75
CA SER A 103 -9.37 -8.28 -2.06
C SER A 103 -10.17 -8.39 -0.76
N LEU A 104 -10.35 -7.26 -0.03
CA LEU A 104 -11.20 -7.19 1.16
C LEU A 104 -12.70 -7.38 0.88
N SER A 105 -13.16 -7.30 -0.37
CA SER A 105 -14.57 -7.59 -0.70
C SER A 105 -14.93 -9.08 -0.58
N PHE A 106 -13.92 -9.96 -0.59
CA PHE A 106 -14.12 -11.42 -0.44
C PHE A 106 -14.19 -11.88 1.02
N VAL A 107 -13.88 -11.00 1.98
CA VAL A 107 -13.87 -11.30 3.42
C VAL A 107 -14.67 -10.25 4.19
N THR A 108 -15.66 -10.69 4.97
CA THR A 108 -16.55 -9.77 5.70
C THR A 108 -15.92 -9.32 7.01
N ASP A 109 -16.42 -8.22 7.58
CA ASP A 109 -15.89 -7.68 8.83
C ASP A 109 -16.17 -8.60 10.03
N GLU A 110 -17.24 -9.41 9.96
CA GLU A 110 -17.56 -10.44 10.96
C GLU A 110 -16.48 -11.52 10.97
N VAL A 111 -16.07 -11.99 9.79
CA VAL A 111 -14.99 -12.97 9.64
C VAL A 111 -13.70 -12.37 10.18
N LEU A 112 -13.37 -11.13 9.80
CA LEU A 112 -12.18 -10.45 10.34
C LEU A 112 -12.24 -10.33 11.87
N ALA A 113 -13.41 -10.04 12.46
CA ALA A 113 -13.57 -9.99 13.92
C ALA A 113 -13.30 -11.34 14.59
N GLU A 114 -13.73 -12.44 13.97
CA GLU A 114 -13.47 -13.80 14.48
C GLU A 114 -11.98 -14.14 14.39
N LYS A 115 -11.34 -13.82 13.26
CA LYS A 115 -9.90 -14.07 13.05
C LYS A 115 -9.04 -13.20 13.97
N GLU A 116 -9.44 -11.95 14.25
CA GLU A 116 -8.77 -11.07 15.23
C GLU A 116 -8.63 -11.74 16.60
N LYS A 117 -9.68 -12.41 17.09
CA LYS A 117 -9.70 -13.06 18.42
C LYS A 117 -8.68 -14.20 18.55
N THR A 118 -8.31 -14.83 17.43
CA THR A 118 -7.39 -15.98 17.41
C THR A 118 -5.97 -15.58 17.01
N CYS A 119 -5.73 -14.31 16.69
CA CYS A 119 -4.43 -13.83 16.22
C CYS A 119 -3.44 -13.70 17.40
N PRO A 120 -2.34 -14.48 17.43
CA PRO A 120 -1.37 -14.41 18.53
C PRO A 120 -0.63 -13.07 18.59
N ALA A 121 -0.49 -12.40 17.44
CA ALA A 121 0.13 -11.08 17.35
C ALA A 121 -0.86 -9.92 17.56
N GLN A 122 -2.14 -10.21 17.82
CA GLN A 122 -3.21 -9.23 18.04
C GLN A 122 -3.25 -8.16 16.92
N VAL A 123 -3.22 -8.61 15.67
CA VAL A 123 -3.36 -7.74 14.50
C VAL A 123 -4.77 -7.17 14.45
N PRO A 124 -4.97 -5.84 14.34
CA PRO A 124 -6.30 -5.24 14.31
C PRO A 124 -6.89 -5.26 12.88
N MET A 125 -7.25 -6.45 12.40
CA MET A 125 -7.71 -6.71 11.03
C MET A 125 -8.89 -5.84 10.57
N ARG A 126 -9.88 -5.58 11.41
CA ARG A 126 -11.02 -4.71 11.07
C ARG A 126 -10.60 -3.25 10.92
N ARG A 127 -9.69 -2.77 11.77
CA ARG A 127 -9.16 -1.40 11.65
C ARG A 127 -8.32 -1.27 10.38
N ILE A 128 -7.53 -2.29 10.05
CA ILE A 128 -6.78 -2.34 8.79
C ILE A 128 -7.75 -2.31 7.61
N ALA A 129 -8.82 -3.11 7.63
CA ALA A 129 -9.83 -3.13 6.57
C ALA A 129 -10.52 -1.77 6.40
N ALA A 130 -10.94 -1.13 7.49
CA ALA A 130 -11.53 0.20 7.47
C ALA A 130 -10.56 1.25 6.90
N PHE A 131 -9.29 1.23 7.32
CA PHE A 131 -8.24 2.10 6.81
C PHE A 131 -8.04 1.92 5.29
N LEU A 132 -7.92 0.68 4.82
CA LEU A 132 -7.70 0.38 3.41
C LEU A 132 -8.88 0.80 2.53
N ARG A 133 -10.12 0.57 2.99
CA ARG A 133 -11.33 1.02 2.28
C ARG A 133 -11.38 2.55 2.21
N ALA A 134 -11.08 3.24 3.31
CA ALA A 134 -11.01 4.71 3.32
C ALA A 134 -9.96 5.24 2.34
N LYS A 135 -8.74 4.68 2.36
CA LYS A 135 -7.67 5.07 1.44
C LYS A 135 -7.97 4.76 -0.01
N ALA A 136 -8.57 3.60 -0.29
CA ALA A 136 -9.04 3.30 -1.65
C ALA A 136 -10.06 4.33 -2.13
N ASN A 137 -11.03 4.71 -1.29
CA ASN A 137 -12.04 5.71 -1.63
C ASN A 137 -11.44 7.10 -1.92
N GLU A 138 -10.38 7.50 -1.21
CA GLU A 138 -9.65 8.75 -1.50
C GLU A 138 -9.02 8.76 -2.91
N VAL A 139 -8.68 7.59 -3.46
CA VAL A 139 -8.04 7.44 -4.79
C VAL A 139 -8.97 6.84 -5.85
N GLY A 140 -10.29 6.89 -5.64
CA GLY A 140 -11.30 6.49 -6.64
C GLY A 140 -11.97 5.13 -6.41
N GLY A 141 -11.85 4.55 -5.22
CA GLY A 141 -12.53 3.33 -4.80
C GLY A 141 -11.79 2.03 -5.16
N PRO A 142 -12.33 0.86 -4.75
CA PRO A 142 -11.74 -0.43 -5.06
C PRO A 142 -11.69 -0.67 -6.57
N TRP A 143 -10.54 -1.15 -7.06
CA TRP A 143 -10.42 -1.55 -8.46
C TRP A 143 -10.78 -3.02 -8.60
N PRO A 144 -11.69 -3.41 -9.51
CA PRO A 144 -11.80 -4.81 -9.88
C PRO A 144 -10.45 -5.25 -10.43
N LEU A 145 -9.79 -6.20 -9.76
CA LEU A 145 -8.64 -6.87 -10.34
C LEU A 145 -9.13 -7.69 -11.55
N PRO A 146 -8.28 -7.89 -12.57
CA PRO A 146 -8.62 -8.78 -13.67
C PRO A 146 -9.09 -10.14 -13.09
N PRO A 147 -10.15 -10.74 -13.67
CA PRO A 147 -10.83 -11.91 -13.10
C PRO A 147 -9.93 -13.13 -12.95
N HIS A 148 -8.78 -13.14 -13.63
CA HIS A 148 -7.74 -14.14 -13.47
C HIS A 148 -6.38 -13.46 -13.51
N VAL A 149 -5.65 -13.52 -12.39
CA VAL A 149 -4.20 -13.30 -12.41
C VAL A 149 -3.59 -14.68 -12.49
N GLU A 150 -2.99 -15.02 -13.63
CA GLU A 150 -2.37 -16.33 -13.82
C GLU A 150 -1.32 -16.54 -12.72
N SER A 151 -1.65 -17.40 -11.75
CA SER A 151 -0.72 -17.75 -10.70
C SER A 151 0.42 -18.51 -11.35
N LEU A 152 1.66 -18.11 -11.08
CA LEU A 152 2.80 -18.95 -11.41
C LEU A 152 2.53 -20.35 -10.84
N ARG A 153 2.55 -21.37 -11.71
CA ARG A 153 2.43 -22.76 -11.23
C ARG A 153 3.46 -22.95 -10.13
N PRO A 154 3.07 -23.52 -8.97
CA PRO A 154 4.04 -23.98 -8.00
C PRO A 154 5.07 -24.85 -8.74
N PRO A 155 6.38 -24.69 -8.48
CA PRO A 155 7.35 -25.64 -8.99
C PRO A 155 6.91 -27.04 -8.57
N ALA A 156 7.05 -28.02 -9.47
CA ALA A 156 6.79 -29.42 -9.13
C ALA A 156 7.60 -29.76 -7.88
N GLN A 157 6.93 -30.23 -6.83
CA GLN A 157 7.62 -30.70 -5.64
C GLN A 157 8.48 -31.91 -6.05
N PRO A 158 9.75 -31.99 -5.60
CA PRO A 158 10.61 -33.14 -5.84
C PRO A 158 10.05 -34.41 -5.20
#